data_AF-A0A1K1XEB2-F1
#
_entry.id   AF-A0A1K1XEB2-F1
#
_cell.length_a   1.000
_cell.length_b   1.000
_cell.length_c   1.000
_cell.angle_alpha   90.00
_cell.angle_beta   90.00
_cell.angle_gamma   90.00
#
_symmetry.space_group_name_H-M   'P 1'
#
loop_
_entity.id
_entity.type
_entity.pdbx_description
1 polymer ?
#
loop_
_entity_poly.entity_id
_entity_poly.type
_entity_poly.pdbx_seq_one_letter_code
_entity_poly.pdbx_strand_id
1 'polypeptide(L)'
;MIKVTKSGSCGNSPKAALVEDLAIALETRDTDALCSVIDEATEWITTTREIVKGKEITDYLGKLKKPSALQIDAVVTHGKFGSVSGTSHFGGTEHGFNHTFEFTKTTFRTFKRVHSYASGS
;
A
#
# COMPACT_ATOMS: atom_id res chain seq x y z
N MET A 1 -3.77 12.27 -13.84
CA MET A 1 -4.70 11.82 -12.78
C MET A 1 -4.79 10.31 -12.87
N ILE A 2 -4.65 9.59 -11.76
CA ILE A 2 -4.69 8.11 -11.74
C ILE A 2 -6.14 7.70 -11.50
N LYS A 3 -6.68 6.78 -12.32
CA LYS A 3 -8.03 6.22 -12.09
C LYS A 3 -7.94 5.16 -11.00
N VAL A 4 -8.60 5.38 -9.86
CA VAL A 4 -8.61 4.41 -8.73
C VAL A 4 -10.02 3.84 -8.56
N THR A 5 -10.13 2.52 -8.62
CA THR A 5 -11.36 1.77 -8.29
C THR A 5 -11.14 1.08 -6.95
N LYS A 6 -11.87 1.53 -5.91
CA LYS A 6 -11.83 0.93 -4.56
C LYS A 6 -12.62 -0.39 -4.53
N SER A 7 -12.33 -1.23 -3.54
CA SER A 7 -12.95 -2.56 -3.39
C SER A 7 -14.46 -2.50 -3.13
N GLY A 8 -14.97 -1.37 -2.62
CA GLY A 8 -16.38 -1.20 -2.24
C GLY A 8 -16.82 -2.05 -1.03
N SER A 9 -15.93 -2.88 -0.49
CA SER A 9 -16.23 -3.87 0.56
C SER A 9 -15.87 -3.39 1.98
N CYS A 10 -15.39 -2.16 2.14
CA CYS A 10 -14.93 -1.63 3.42
C CYS A 10 -16.03 -1.51 4.50
N GLY A 11 -17.31 -1.74 4.18
CA GLY A 11 -18.37 -2.13 5.11
C GLY A 11 -18.40 -1.43 6.49
N ASN A 12 -18.26 -0.10 6.53
CA ASN A 12 -18.18 0.72 7.75
C ASN A 12 -17.01 0.39 8.72
N SER A 13 -15.97 -0.31 8.27
CA SER A 13 -14.75 -0.55 9.05
C SER A 13 -13.73 0.56 8.79
N PRO A 14 -13.47 1.47 9.74
CA PRO A 14 -12.45 2.52 9.57
C PRO A 14 -11.06 1.92 9.33
N LYS A 15 -10.82 0.73 9.88
CA LYS A 15 -9.58 0.00 9.69
C LYS A 15 -9.43 -0.48 8.24
N ALA A 16 -10.46 -1.09 7.66
CA ALA A 16 -10.40 -1.54 6.27
C ALA A 16 -10.16 -0.36 5.32
N ALA A 17 -10.86 0.76 5.55
CA ALA A 17 -10.66 1.99 4.78
C ALA A 17 -9.21 2.50 4.87
N LEU A 18 -8.63 2.58 6.07
CA LEU A 18 -7.24 3.01 6.25
C LEU A 18 -6.25 2.10 5.51
N VAL A 19 -6.37 0.77 5.65
CA VAL A 19 -5.44 -0.16 4.99
C VAL A 19 -5.57 -0.05 3.47
N GLU A 20 -6.79 0.11 2.94
CA GLU A 20 -7.02 0.36 1.53
C GLU A 20 -6.36 1.67 1.07
N ASP A 21 -6.54 2.77 1.82
CA ASP A 21 -5.94 4.07 1.49
C ASP A 21 -4.40 4.02 1.52
N LEU A 22 -3.80 3.27 2.47
CA LEU A 22 -2.35 3.04 2.50
C LEU A 22 -1.86 2.27 1.28
N ALA A 23 -2.58 1.22 0.87
CA ALA A 23 -2.23 0.45 -0.31
C ALA A 23 -2.35 1.28 -1.59
N ILE A 24 -3.41 2.11 -1.70
CA ILE A 24 -3.58 3.06 -2.78
C ILE A 24 -2.38 4.00 -2.81
N ALA A 25 -2.02 4.64 -1.69
CA ALA A 25 -0.92 5.59 -1.64
C ALA A 25 0.43 4.94 -2.03
N LEU A 26 0.68 3.70 -1.62
CA LEU A 26 1.86 2.93 -2.04
C LEU A 26 1.90 2.68 -3.56
N GLU A 27 0.79 2.25 -4.16
CA GLU A 27 0.72 1.95 -5.59
C GLU A 27 0.72 3.22 -6.45
N THR A 28 0.04 4.28 -6.01
CA THR A 28 -0.02 5.56 -6.74
C THR A 28 1.21 6.44 -6.53
N ARG A 29 2.14 6.01 -5.67
CA ARG A 29 3.33 6.78 -5.26
C ARG A 29 2.92 8.16 -4.71
N ASP A 30 1.89 8.15 -3.86
CA ASP A 30 1.44 9.34 -3.14
C ASP A 30 2.28 9.52 -1.87
N THR A 31 3.43 10.16 -2.04
CA THR A 31 4.39 10.37 -0.95
C THR A 31 3.84 11.30 0.12
N ASP A 32 2.98 12.26 -0.24
CA ASP A 32 2.42 13.23 0.71
C ASP A 32 1.47 12.53 1.69
N ALA A 33 0.62 11.63 1.19
CA ALA A 33 -0.25 10.81 2.03
C ALA A 33 0.58 9.91 2.98
N LEU A 34 1.64 9.28 2.47
CA LEU A 34 2.47 8.33 3.23
C LEU A 34 3.36 9.00 4.28
N CYS A 35 3.85 10.22 4.06
CA CYS A 35 4.68 10.96 5.00
C CYS A 35 4.01 11.12 6.38
N SER A 36 2.68 11.15 6.44
CA SER A 36 1.93 11.35 7.69
C SER A 36 1.80 10.10 8.57
N VAL A 37 2.14 8.92 8.04
CA VAL A 37 1.89 7.61 8.67
C VAL A 37 3.14 6.72 8.77
N ILE A 38 4.24 7.14 8.14
CA ILE A 38 5.55 6.50 8.20
C ILE A 38 6.36 7.12 9.33
N ASP A 39 6.80 6.29 10.26
CA ASP A 39 7.74 6.66 11.33
C ASP A 39 9.17 6.23 10.94
N GLU A 40 10.20 6.73 11.63
CA GLU A 40 11.61 6.34 11.37
C GLU A 40 11.84 4.82 11.48
N ALA A 41 11.08 4.15 12.32
CA ALA A 41 11.17 2.70 12.54
C ALA A 41 10.30 1.87 11.58
N THR A 42 9.54 2.51 10.68
CA THR A 42 8.69 1.82 9.71
C THR A 42 9.57 1.10 8.67
N GLU A 43 9.26 -0.16 8.40
CA GLU A 43 9.99 -0.99 7.43
C GLU A 43 9.11 -1.37 6.24
N TRP A 44 9.64 -1.25 5.03
CA TRP A 44 9.04 -1.79 3.83
C TRP A 44 9.91 -2.91 3.27
N ILE A 45 9.35 -4.13 3.23
CA ILE A 45 9.91 -5.24 2.45
C ILE A 45 9.32 -5.14 1.04
N THR A 46 10.13 -4.70 0.08
CA THR A 46 9.71 -4.47 -1.31
C THR A 46 9.41 -5.79 -2.02
N THR A 47 8.86 -5.69 -3.24
CA THR A 47 8.62 -6.85 -4.11
C THR A 47 9.92 -7.58 -4.50
N THR A 48 11.05 -6.86 -4.51
CA THR A 48 12.41 -7.41 -4.73
C THR A 48 13.05 -7.94 -3.45
N ARG A 49 12.32 -7.95 -2.32
CA ARG A 49 12.79 -8.37 -0.98
C ARG A 49 13.85 -7.47 -0.35
N GLU A 50 14.03 -6.27 -0.87
CA GLU A 50 14.85 -5.24 -0.22
C GLU A 50 14.10 -4.66 0.99
N ILE A 51 14.83 -4.24 2.01
CA ILE A 51 14.28 -3.58 3.19
C ILE A 51 14.61 -2.09 3.10
N VAL A 52 13.58 -1.27 3.00
CA VAL A 52 13.67 0.21 2.99
C VAL A 52 13.03 0.75 4.25
N LYS A 53 13.59 1.80 4.87
CA LYS A 53 13.15 2.26 6.20
C LYS A 53 12.80 3.75 6.25
N GLY A 54 11.79 4.08 7.06
CA GLY A 54 11.39 5.45 7.36
C GLY A 54 11.26 6.31 6.10
N LYS A 55 11.90 7.48 6.10
CA LYS A 55 11.85 8.44 4.98
C LYS A 55 12.40 7.89 3.67
N GLU A 56 13.30 6.90 3.70
CA GLU A 56 13.82 6.30 2.46
C GLU A 56 12.71 5.64 1.64
N ILE A 57 11.59 5.24 2.27
CA ILE A 57 10.42 4.68 1.61
C ILE A 57 9.84 5.70 0.63
N THR A 58 9.62 6.95 1.06
CA THR A 58 9.07 7.99 0.19
C THR A 58 10.06 8.41 -0.90
N ASP A 59 11.35 8.45 -0.57
CA ASP A 59 12.41 8.77 -1.55
C ASP A 59 12.53 7.67 -2.62
N TYR A 60 12.36 6.41 -2.24
CA TYR A 60 12.33 5.26 -3.16
C TYR A 60 11.09 5.32 -4.05
N LEU A 61 9.89 5.52 -3.46
CA LEU A 61 8.63 5.63 -4.20
C LEU A 61 8.63 6.77 -5.22
N GLY A 62 9.21 7.92 -4.87
CA GLY A 62 9.29 9.10 -5.75
C GLY A 62 10.07 8.87 -7.04
N LYS A 63 10.92 7.82 -7.09
CA LYS A 63 11.69 7.44 -8.29
C LYS A 63 10.95 6.45 -9.19
N LEU A 64 9.88 5.83 -8.70
CA LEU A 64 9.14 4.81 -9.42
C LEU A 64 8.09 5.42 -10.36
N LYS A 65 7.82 4.74 -11.46
CA LYS A 65 6.73 5.10 -12.36
C LYS A 65 5.38 4.97 -11.64
N LYS A 66 4.47 5.90 -11.91
CA LYS A 66 3.08 5.86 -11.44
C LYS A 66 2.21 5.05 -12.43
N PRO A 67 1.23 4.27 -11.94
CA PRO A 67 0.28 3.57 -12.81
C PRO A 67 -0.69 4.57 -13.46
N SER A 68 -1.28 4.18 -14.60
CA SER A 68 -2.38 4.91 -15.23
C SER A 68 -3.73 4.61 -14.56
N ALA A 69 -3.90 3.40 -14.03
CA ALA A 69 -5.08 2.99 -13.29
C ALA A 69 -4.73 1.98 -12.19
N LEU A 70 -5.57 1.92 -11.17
CA LEU A 70 -5.45 1.04 -10.02
C LEU A 70 -6.82 0.46 -9.70
N GLN A 71 -6.90 -0.86 -9.52
CA GLN A 71 -8.07 -1.56 -9.03
C GLN A 71 -7.73 -2.28 -7.72
N ILE A 72 -8.55 -2.09 -6.69
CA ILE A 72 -8.47 -2.86 -5.46
C ILE A 72 -9.47 -4.01 -5.54
N ASP A 73 -8.98 -5.23 -5.39
CA ASP A 73 -9.80 -6.45 -5.49
C ASP A 73 -10.31 -6.89 -4.11
N ALA A 74 -9.45 -6.87 -3.09
CA ALA A 74 -9.81 -7.32 -1.75
C ALA A 74 -9.08 -6.55 -0.65
N VAL A 75 -9.77 -6.36 0.47
CA VAL A 75 -9.23 -5.77 1.69
C VAL A 75 -9.60 -6.68 2.85
N VAL A 76 -8.60 -7.17 3.60
CA VAL A 76 -8.80 -8.05 4.75
C VAL A 76 -8.09 -7.47 5.96
N THR A 77 -8.75 -7.47 7.11
CA THR A 77 -8.12 -6.99 8.35
C THR A 77 -8.42 -7.90 9.53
N HIS A 78 -7.42 -8.16 10.38
CA HIS A 78 -7.58 -8.95 11.60
C HIS A 78 -6.51 -8.58 12.63
N GLY A 79 -6.88 -8.36 13.90
CA GLY A 79 -5.93 -8.00 14.96
C GLY A 79 -5.06 -6.79 14.57
N LYS A 80 -3.73 -6.90 14.64
CA LYS A 80 -2.79 -5.84 14.20
C LYS A 80 -2.43 -5.89 12.71
N PHE A 81 -3.06 -6.75 11.92
CA PHE A 81 -2.72 -6.95 10.51
C PHE A 81 -3.81 -6.45 9.57
N GLY A 82 -3.39 -6.06 8.38
CA GLY A 82 -4.25 -5.75 7.22
C GLY A 82 -3.57 -6.21 5.93
N SER A 83 -4.35 -6.64 4.94
CA SER A 83 -3.85 -7.02 3.62
C SER A 83 -4.74 -6.44 2.55
N VAL A 84 -4.12 -5.96 1.47
CA VAL A 84 -4.82 -5.43 0.30
C VAL A 84 -4.20 -6.04 -0.94
N SER A 85 -5.04 -6.57 -1.81
CA SER A 85 -4.64 -7.05 -3.13
C SER A 85 -5.37 -6.30 -4.23
N GLY A 86 -4.74 -6.20 -5.38
CA GLY A 86 -5.28 -5.47 -6.51
C GLY A 86 -4.43 -5.61 -7.75
N THR A 87 -4.77 -4.80 -8.75
CA THR A 87 -4.06 -4.73 -10.03
C THR A 87 -3.73 -3.28 -10.38
N SER A 88 -2.47 -3.04 -10.72
CA SER A 88 -1.95 -1.75 -11.19
C SER A 88 -1.71 -1.82 -12.70
N HIS A 89 -2.20 -0.84 -13.45
CA HIS A 89 -2.07 -0.78 -14.91
C HIS A 89 -1.03 0.27 -15.32
N PHE A 90 -0.07 -0.11 -16.17
CA PHE A 90 0.99 0.76 -16.67
C PHE A 90 1.00 0.77 -18.19
N GLY A 91 0.22 1.67 -18.81
CA GLY A 91 0.29 1.89 -20.26
C GLY A 91 0.03 0.64 -21.11
N GLY A 92 -0.85 -0.25 -20.65
CA GLY A 92 -1.23 -1.49 -21.33
C GLY A 92 -0.79 -2.77 -20.62
N THR A 93 0.17 -2.71 -19.70
CA THR A 93 0.59 -3.86 -18.88
C THR A 93 -0.13 -3.86 -17.53
N GLU A 94 -0.54 -5.03 -17.07
CA GLU A 94 -1.18 -5.25 -15.78
C GLU A 94 -0.21 -5.95 -14.83
N HIS A 95 -0.10 -5.42 -13.61
CA HIS A 95 0.68 -6.04 -12.55
C HIS A 95 -0.22 -6.23 -11.33
N GLY A 96 -0.39 -7.48 -10.92
CA GLY A 96 -1.04 -7.81 -9.67
C GLY A 96 -0.12 -7.46 -8.50
N PHE A 97 -0.69 -7.01 -7.39
CA PHE A 97 0.04 -6.74 -6.16
C PHE A 97 -0.71 -7.26 -4.94
N ASN A 98 0.04 -7.47 -3.86
CA ASN A 98 -0.50 -7.58 -2.51
C ASN A 98 0.40 -6.86 -1.51
N HIS A 99 -0.18 -6.03 -0.67
CA HIS A 99 0.49 -5.36 0.46
C HIS A 99 -0.08 -5.87 1.78
N THR A 100 0.79 -6.46 2.59
CA THR A 100 0.44 -6.88 3.96
C THR A 100 1.06 -5.92 4.96
N PHE A 101 0.22 -5.27 5.76
CA PHE A 101 0.58 -4.31 6.79
C PHE A 101 0.53 -4.92 8.19
N GLU A 102 1.55 -4.62 8.99
CA GLU A 102 1.59 -4.84 10.44
C GLU A 102 1.57 -3.48 11.15
N PHE A 103 0.56 -3.24 11.99
CA PHE A 103 0.42 -2.00 12.74
C PHE A 103 1.10 -2.06 14.11
N THR A 104 1.60 -0.92 14.58
CA THR A 104 2.27 -0.79 15.89
C THR A 104 1.33 -1.10 17.06
N LYS A 105 0.06 -0.71 16.93
CA LYS A 105 -1.01 -0.91 17.90
C LYS A 105 -2.35 -1.15 17.19
N THR A 106 -3.33 -1.62 17.95
CA THR A 106 -4.73 -1.79 17.50
C THR A 106 -5.48 -0.48 17.30
N THR A 107 -4.85 0.68 17.52
CA THR A 107 -5.43 1.99 17.20
C THR A 107 -5.18 2.43 15.76
N PHE A 108 -4.41 1.66 14.97
CA PHE A 108 -4.21 1.81 13.52
C PHE A 108 -3.95 3.26 13.06
N ARG A 109 -2.85 3.87 13.54
CA ARG A 109 -2.46 5.22 13.09
C ARG A 109 -1.18 5.21 12.26
N THR A 110 -0.18 4.47 12.73
CA THR A 110 1.08 4.24 12.03
C THR A 110 1.30 2.73 11.87
N PHE A 111 1.99 2.35 10.80
CA PHE A 111 2.32 0.95 10.56
C PHE A 111 3.80 0.68 10.85
N LYS A 112 4.07 -0.46 11.49
CA LYS A 112 5.41 -0.92 11.80
C LYS A 112 6.09 -1.46 10.54
N ARG A 113 5.34 -2.22 9.73
CA ARG A 113 5.89 -2.89 8.57
C ARG A 113 4.86 -3.04 7.47
N VAL A 114 5.32 -2.93 6.22
CA VAL A 114 4.56 -3.38 5.05
C VAL A 114 5.41 -4.35 4.24
N HIS A 115 4.79 -5.41 3.74
CA HIS A 115 5.42 -6.40 2.88
C HIS A 115 4.65 -6.49 1.57
N SER A 116 5.36 -6.21 0.49
CA SER A 116 4.79 -6.15 -0.85
C SER A 116 5.16 -7.38 -1.67
N TYR A 117 4.17 -7.91 -2.37
CA TYR A 117 4.32 -8.94 -3.38
C TYR A 117 3.75 -8.42 -4.69
N ALA A 118 4.34 -8.85 -5.81
CA ALA A 118 3.83 -8.55 -7.13
C ALA A 118 3.81 -9.82 -8.00
N SER A 119 2.88 -9.86 -8.94
CA SER A 119 2.75 -10.91 -9.95
C SER A 119 2.46 -10.28 -11.31
N GLY A 120 3.14 -10.74 -12.36
CA GLY A 120 2.96 -10.24 -13.73
C GLY A 120 4.24 -9.58 -14.26
N SER A 121 4.66 -10.04 -15.45
CA SER A 121 5.86 -9.63 -16.19
C SER A 121 5.55 -8.46 -17.13
#